data_AF-A0A7W2M7I5-F1
#
_entry.id   AF-A0A7W2M7I5-F1
#
_cell.length_a   1.000
_cell.length_b   1.000
_cell.length_c   1.000
_cell.angle_alpha   90.00
_cell.angle_beta   90.00
_cell.angle_gamma   90.00
#
_symmetry.space_group_name_H-M   'P 1'
#
loop_
_entity.id
_entity.type
_entity.pdbx_description
1 polymer ?
#
loop_
_entity_poly.entity_id
_entity_poly.type
_entity_poly.pdbx_seq_one_letter_code
_entity_poly.pdbx_strand_id
1 'polypeptide(L)'
;MKKIGFLFVLLFVFNACKESNQIESEISKIDIDLNVERFDLDFANAETEDLPELKHTYPFLFSERIPDSVWVERINDSLQQELSSEVEKAYSNFDDIQHDIESLFQHLKYYDKTFKVPRVITVTSDVDYRNKTIVTDTIVLISLDTYLGSEHRFYEGIQRFISLNMKRSQIVSDLAASYSEGYIYQTKPKTLLDDMIYYGKQLYFKDQMIPFKSDAEKIGYSEEQLEWAIVNESEIWRYFIERELLFSTDNSLAGRFIADAPFSKFYLELDSESPGRIGQYLGWQIVRSFMKNNEVPFMEMLQMDADEIFNNSKFKPRK
;
A
#
# COMPACT_ATOMS: atom_id res chain seq x y z
N MET A 1 -24.21 10.15 37.88
CA MET A 1 -22.87 9.71 37.44
C MET A 1 -22.81 9.31 35.95
N LYS A 2 -23.81 8.62 35.37
CA LYS A 2 -23.82 8.28 33.92
C LYS A 2 -23.83 9.49 32.95
N LYS A 3 -24.40 10.64 33.34
CA LYS A 3 -24.44 11.87 32.51
C LYS A 3 -23.12 12.66 32.47
N ILE A 4 -22.24 12.47 33.46
CA ILE A 4 -20.93 13.17 33.53
C ILE A 4 -19.88 12.44 32.69
N GLY A 5 -19.93 11.10 32.64
CA GLY A 5 -19.06 10.30 31.76
C GLY A 5 -19.30 10.58 30.28
N PHE A 6 -20.55 10.84 29.87
CA PHE A 6 -20.89 11.18 28.49
C PHE A 6 -20.32 12.55 28.06
N LEU A 7 -20.27 13.52 28.99
CA LEU A 7 -19.69 14.85 28.73
C LEU A 7 -18.15 14.79 28.59
N PHE A 8 -17.49 13.94 29.40
CA PHE A 8 -16.04 13.73 29.29
C PHE A 8 -15.64 13.01 28.01
N VAL A 9 -16.39 11.98 27.58
CA VAL A 9 -16.13 11.28 26.32
C VAL A 9 -16.29 12.21 25.11
N LEU A 10 -17.30 13.09 25.11
CA LEU A 10 -17.47 14.12 24.07
C LEU A 10 -16.29 15.11 24.04
N LEU A 11 -15.78 15.55 25.20
CA LEU A 11 -14.66 16.49 25.30
C LEU A 11 -13.33 15.91 24.80
N PHE A 12 -13.10 14.60 24.96
CA PHE A 12 -11.91 13.93 24.40
C PHE A 12 -12.01 13.74 22.89
N VAL A 13 -13.18 13.42 22.35
CA VAL A 13 -13.38 13.30 20.89
C VAL A 13 -13.18 14.65 20.19
N PHE A 14 -13.65 15.75 20.78
CA PHE A 14 -13.44 17.09 20.20
C PHE A 14 -11.98 17.54 20.22
N ASN A 15 -11.18 17.16 21.22
CA ASN A 15 -9.75 17.51 21.24
C ASN A 15 -8.93 16.66 20.25
N ALA A 16 -9.22 15.36 20.13
CA ALA A 16 -8.51 14.49 19.19
C ALA A 16 -8.76 14.90 17.72
N CYS A 17 -10.01 15.21 17.34
CA CYS A 17 -10.31 15.74 16.01
C CYS A 17 -9.66 17.10 15.73
N LYS A 18 -9.46 17.93 16.77
CA LYS A 18 -8.83 19.24 16.61
C LYS A 18 -7.32 19.11 16.38
N GLU A 19 -6.68 18.20 17.08
CA GLU A 19 -5.25 17.90 16.95
C GLU A 19 -4.94 17.27 15.59
N SER A 20 -5.72 16.28 15.15
CA SER A 20 -5.56 15.67 13.83
C SER A 20 -5.73 16.71 12.71
N ASN A 21 -6.75 17.57 12.80
CA ASN A 21 -6.96 18.64 11.82
C ASN A 21 -5.84 19.69 11.82
N GLN A 22 -5.17 19.89 12.96
CA GLN A 22 -4.03 20.79 13.04
C GLN A 22 -2.81 20.17 12.34
N ILE A 23 -2.49 18.90 12.60
CA ILE A 23 -1.38 18.19 11.96
C ILE A 23 -1.58 18.19 10.43
N GLU A 24 -2.75 17.80 9.94
CA GLU A 24 -3.05 17.83 8.49
C GLU A 24 -2.92 19.24 7.89
N SER A 25 -3.29 20.29 8.64
CA SER A 25 -3.11 21.68 8.20
C SER A 25 -1.64 22.13 8.18
N GLU A 26 -0.78 21.53 9.00
CA GLU A 26 0.66 21.77 8.98
C GLU A 26 1.33 21.00 7.84
N ILE A 27 0.94 19.74 7.61
CA ILE A 27 1.48 18.89 6.54
C ILE A 27 1.15 19.46 5.16
N SER A 28 -0.10 19.86 4.93
CA SER A 28 -0.55 20.43 3.64
C SER A 28 0.16 21.72 3.21
N LYS A 29 0.92 22.37 4.10
CA LYS A 29 1.73 23.57 3.79
C LYS A 29 3.16 23.23 3.41
N ILE A 30 3.55 21.96 3.50
CA ILE A 30 4.90 21.53 3.13
C ILE A 30 5.00 21.57 1.61
N ASP A 31 5.93 22.39 1.14
CA ASP A 31 6.22 22.49 -0.29
C ASP A 31 6.93 21.22 -0.79
N ILE A 32 6.37 20.64 -1.86
CA ILE A 32 6.88 19.47 -2.56
C ILE A 32 7.03 19.85 -4.03
N ASP A 33 8.28 19.94 -4.49
CA ASP A 33 8.60 20.09 -5.91
C ASP A 33 8.45 18.73 -6.60
N LEU A 34 7.20 18.39 -6.94
CA LEU A 34 6.85 17.15 -7.63
C LEU A 34 6.62 17.41 -9.12
N ASN A 35 7.47 16.81 -9.95
CA ASN A 35 7.22 16.64 -11.37
C ASN A 35 7.11 15.15 -11.69
N VAL A 36 5.98 14.73 -12.25
CA VAL A 36 5.79 13.35 -12.71
C VAL A 36 6.20 13.26 -14.17
N GLU A 37 7.24 12.49 -14.44
CA GLU A 37 7.80 12.27 -15.76
C GLU A 37 7.04 11.14 -16.47
N ARG A 38 6.34 11.49 -17.57
CA ARG A 38 5.51 10.55 -18.33
C ARG A 38 6.33 9.75 -19.35
N PHE A 39 7.30 8.97 -18.88
CA PHE A 39 8.11 8.11 -19.76
C PHE A 39 7.25 7.14 -20.58
N ASP A 40 6.12 6.67 -20.03
CA ASP A 40 5.14 5.89 -20.77
C ASP A 40 4.65 6.57 -22.06
N LEU A 41 4.48 7.90 -22.05
CA LEU A 41 4.11 8.69 -23.23
C LEU A 41 5.33 9.02 -24.09
N ASP A 42 6.46 9.40 -23.49
CA ASP A 42 7.69 9.69 -24.22
C ASP A 42 8.13 8.48 -25.05
N PHE A 43 8.09 7.28 -24.46
CA PHE A 43 8.44 6.04 -25.13
C PHE A 43 7.41 5.64 -26.20
N ALA A 44 6.11 5.85 -25.93
CA ALA A 44 5.05 5.51 -26.88
C ALA A 44 5.05 6.39 -28.14
N ASN A 45 5.49 7.64 -28.01
CA ASN A 45 5.54 8.61 -29.11
C ASN A 45 6.91 8.66 -29.82
N ALA A 46 7.90 7.93 -29.33
CA ALA A 46 9.26 7.96 -29.87
C ALA A 46 9.36 7.21 -31.20
N GLU A 47 10.15 7.77 -32.11
CA GLU A 47 10.65 7.06 -33.29
C GLU A 47 12.00 6.38 -32.96
N THR A 48 12.50 5.55 -33.89
CA THR A 48 13.77 4.82 -33.67
C THR A 48 14.95 5.76 -33.46
N GLU A 49 14.89 6.92 -34.09
CA GLU A 49 15.86 8.00 -34.05
C GLU A 49 15.92 8.72 -32.69
N ASP A 50 14.86 8.63 -31.89
CA ASP A 50 14.75 9.28 -30.58
C ASP A 50 15.35 8.45 -29.44
N LEU A 51 15.65 7.16 -29.69
CA LEU A 51 16.19 6.23 -28.69
C LEU A 51 17.46 6.75 -27.98
N PRO A 52 18.43 7.41 -28.64
CA PRO A 52 19.58 8.01 -27.95
C PRO A 52 19.19 9.08 -26.93
N GLU A 53 18.19 9.91 -27.21
CA GLU A 53 17.73 10.96 -26.29
C GLU A 53 16.97 10.37 -25.10
N LEU A 54 16.11 9.37 -25.36
CA LEU A 54 15.44 8.62 -24.29
C LEU A 54 16.44 7.99 -23.33
N LYS A 55 17.52 7.38 -23.86
CA LYS A 55 18.60 6.81 -23.06
C LYS A 55 19.38 7.86 -22.26
N HIS A 56 19.57 9.04 -22.83
CA HIS A 56 20.24 10.14 -22.14
C HIS A 56 19.40 10.68 -20.98
N THR A 57 18.08 10.81 -21.18
CA THR A 57 17.14 11.32 -20.17
C THR A 57 16.84 10.30 -19.07
N TYR A 58 16.75 9.01 -19.44
CA TYR A 58 16.34 7.91 -18.56
C TYR A 58 17.36 6.73 -18.55
N PRO A 59 18.66 6.95 -18.31
CA PRO A 59 19.69 5.92 -18.49
C PRO A 59 19.47 4.66 -17.64
N PHE A 60 18.83 4.80 -16.48
CA PHE A 60 18.50 3.69 -15.56
C PHE A 60 17.40 2.76 -16.09
N LEU A 61 16.61 3.16 -17.10
CA LEU A 61 15.63 2.29 -17.75
C LEU A 61 16.23 1.45 -18.88
N PHE A 62 17.44 1.81 -19.37
CA PHE A 62 18.08 1.17 -20.50
C PHE A 62 19.36 0.46 -20.07
N SER A 63 19.25 -0.82 -19.73
CA SER A 63 20.41 -1.65 -19.39
C SER A 63 21.40 -1.75 -20.56
N GLU A 64 22.69 -1.43 -20.32
CA GLU A 64 23.77 -1.55 -21.32
C GLU A 64 23.96 -2.98 -21.85
N ARG A 65 23.39 -3.99 -21.16
CA ARG A 65 23.43 -5.39 -21.58
C ARG A 65 22.39 -5.73 -22.65
N ILE A 66 21.40 -4.87 -22.85
CA ILE A 66 20.32 -5.06 -23.83
C ILE A 66 20.68 -4.27 -25.09
N PRO A 67 20.82 -4.93 -26.25
CA PRO A 67 21.18 -4.24 -27.48
C PRO A 67 20.04 -3.33 -27.95
N ASP A 68 20.39 -2.23 -28.63
CA ASP A 68 19.45 -1.23 -29.15
C ASP A 68 18.38 -1.83 -30.04
N SER A 69 18.69 -2.90 -30.77
CA SER A 69 17.72 -3.61 -31.61
C SER A 69 16.49 -4.07 -30.84
N VAL A 70 16.63 -4.49 -29.58
CA VAL A 70 15.49 -4.93 -28.74
C VAL A 70 14.58 -3.74 -28.39
N TRP A 71 15.17 -2.57 -28.12
CA TRP A 71 14.41 -1.36 -27.85
C TRP A 71 13.69 -0.83 -29.10
N VAL A 72 14.37 -0.89 -30.25
CA VAL A 72 13.78 -0.54 -31.56
C VAL A 72 12.64 -1.49 -31.93
N GLU A 73 12.81 -2.79 -31.71
CA GLU A 73 11.73 -3.78 -31.87
C GLU A 73 10.54 -3.44 -30.97
N ARG A 74 10.79 -3.07 -29.71
CA ARG A 74 9.75 -2.70 -28.75
C ARG A 74 8.99 -1.41 -29.13
N ILE A 75 9.67 -0.38 -29.63
CA ILE A 75 9.03 0.86 -30.12
C ILE A 75 8.03 0.55 -31.25
N ASN A 76 8.37 -0.40 -32.11
CA ASN A 76 7.56 -0.79 -33.27
C ASN A 76 6.57 -1.93 -32.96
N ASP A 77 6.49 -2.40 -31.72
CA ASP A 77 5.64 -3.53 -31.34
C ASP A 77 4.17 -3.09 -31.24
N SER A 78 3.29 -3.76 -31.98
CA SER A 78 1.86 -3.42 -32.02
C SER A 78 1.12 -3.63 -30.70
N LEU A 79 1.55 -4.61 -29.89
CA LEU A 79 0.97 -4.84 -28.57
C LEU A 79 1.41 -3.73 -27.60
N GLN A 80 2.68 -3.30 -27.67
CA GLN A 80 3.17 -2.16 -26.90
C GLN A 80 2.42 -0.87 -27.26
N GLN A 81 2.14 -0.63 -28.55
CA GLN A 81 1.35 0.52 -29.00
C GLN A 81 -0.10 0.45 -28.49
N GLU A 82 -0.72 -0.73 -28.54
CA GLU A 82 -2.07 -0.94 -28.01
C GLU A 82 -2.13 -0.70 -26.50
N LEU A 83 -1.17 -1.23 -25.75
CA LEU A 83 -1.03 -1.04 -24.31
C LEU A 83 -0.87 0.44 -23.94
N SER A 84 0.02 1.13 -24.65
CA SER A 84 0.30 2.55 -24.44
C SER A 84 -0.92 3.41 -24.74
N SER A 85 -1.70 3.06 -25.77
CA SER A 85 -2.95 3.75 -26.10
C SER A 85 -4.01 3.63 -25.01
N GLU A 86 -4.15 2.46 -24.37
CA GLU A 86 -5.08 2.31 -23.25
C GLU A 86 -4.60 3.06 -21.99
N VAL A 87 -3.29 3.08 -21.73
CA VAL A 87 -2.69 3.89 -20.65
C VAL A 87 -2.93 5.38 -20.91
N GLU A 88 -2.64 5.88 -22.10
CA GLU A 88 -2.87 7.29 -22.46
C GLU A 88 -4.35 7.68 -22.27
N LYS A 89 -5.29 6.84 -22.70
CA LYS A 89 -6.73 7.08 -22.48
C LYS A 89 -7.08 7.15 -21.00
N ALA A 90 -6.64 6.16 -20.21
CA ALA A 90 -6.94 6.08 -18.79
C ALA A 90 -6.30 7.22 -17.98
N TYR A 91 -5.15 7.72 -18.41
CA TYR A 91 -4.31 8.69 -17.70
C TYR A 91 -4.11 10.00 -18.48
N SER A 92 -5.11 10.38 -19.28
CA SER A 92 -5.15 11.65 -20.01
C SER A 92 -5.22 12.86 -19.08
N ASN A 93 -5.89 12.72 -17.94
CA ASN A 93 -5.75 13.57 -16.77
C ASN A 93 -4.96 12.81 -15.70
N PHE A 94 -3.94 13.41 -15.11
CA PHE A 94 -3.10 12.83 -14.05
C PHE A 94 -3.14 13.65 -12.74
N ASP A 95 -3.92 14.73 -12.68
CA ASP A 95 -3.89 15.71 -11.60
C ASP A 95 -4.25 15.12 -10.24
N ASP A 96 -5.24 14.21 -10.19
CA ASP A 96 -5.67 13.52 -8.97
C ASP A 96 -4.56 12.62 -8.40
N ILE A 97 -3.87 11.89 -9.27
CA ILE A 97 -2.76 11.00 -8.86
C ILE A 97 -1.56 11.84 -8.43
N GLN A 98 -1.25 12.90 -9.17
CA GLN A 98 -0.20 13.83 -8.80
C GLN A 98 -0.49 14.45 -7.42
N HIS A 99 -1.73 14.88 -7.17
CA HIS A 99 -2.13 15.41 -5.87
C HIS A 99 -2.02 14.38 -4.75
N ASP A 100 -2.44 13.14 -4.98
CA ASP A 100 -2.31 12.05 -4.01
C ASP A 100 -0.83 11.76 -3.69
N ILE A 101 0.05 11.73 -4.70
CA ILE A 101 1.50 11.52 -4.53
C ILE A 101 2.13 12.71 -3.79
N GLU A 102 1.76 13.94 -4.15
CA GLU A 102 2.22 15.14 -3.47
C GLU A 102 1.87 15.07 -1.98
N SER A 103 0.60 14.74 -1.66
CA SER A 103 0.14 14.57 -0.28
C SER A 103 0.93 13.47 0.44
N LEU A 104 1.12 12.29 -0.16
CA LEU A 104 2.00 11.25 0.40
C LEU A 104 3.41 11.79 0.72
N PHE A 105 4.01 12.56 -0.19
CA PHE A 105 5.36 13.11 -0.02
C PHE A 105 5.42 14.22 1.04
N GLN A 106 4.35 15.00 1.21
CA GLN A 106 4.22 15.95 2.32
C GLN A 106 4.26 15.21 3.66
N HIS A 107 3.50 14.11 3.79
CA HIS A 107 3.50 13.29 5.01
C HIS A 107 4.88 12.65 5.26
N LEU A 108 5.52 12.09 4.23
CA LEU A 108 6.87 11.54 4.33
C LEU A 108 7.87 12.60 4.82
N LYS A 109 7.88 13.78 4.21
CA LYS A 109 8.75 14.90 4.61
C LYS A 109 8.42 15.46 6.00
N TYR A 110 7.17 15.32 6.45
CA TYR A 110 6.77 15.70 7.79
C TYR A 110 7.37 14.76 8.84
N TYR A 111 7.20 13.44 8.68
CA TYR A 111 7.67 12.44 9.65
C TYR A 111 9.16 12.11 9.52
N ASP A 112 9.73 12.21 8.32
CA ASP A 112 11.15 12.04 8.02
C ASP A 112 11.73 13.32 7.40
N LYS A 113 12.42 14.11 8.22
CA LYS A 113 13.06 15.36 7.76
C LYS A 113 14.23 15.13 6.79
N THR A 114 14.70 13.90 6.65
CA THR A 114 15.77 13.53 5.71
C THR A 114 15.23 13.12 4.34
N PHE A 115 13.91 12.92 4.22
CA PHE A 115 13.26 12.56 2.97
C PHE A 115 13.54 13.59 1.88
N LYS A 116 13.96 13.10 0.72
CA LYS A 116 14.14 13.88 -0.50
C LYS A 116 13.10 13.41 -1.51
N VAL A 117 12.46 14.38 -2.15
CA VAL A 117 11.50 14.08 -3.23
C VAL A 117 12.26 13.41 -4.37
N PRO A 118 11.92 12.16 -4.74
CA PRO A 118 12.56 11.47 -5.84
C PRO A 118 11.98 11.93 -7.19
N ARG A 119 12.66 11.58 -8.28
CA ARG A 119 12.05 11.61 -9.61
C ARG A 119 10.94 10.57 -9.67
N VAL A 120 9.72 11.00 -9.99
CA VAL A 120 8.57 10.10 -10.16
C VAL A 120 8.36 9.89 -11.64
N ILE A 121 8.47 8.64 -12.11
CA ILE A 121 8.40 8.31 -13.52
C ILE A 121 7.35 7.23 -13.73
N THR A 122 6.46 7.43 -14.68
CA THR A 122 5.45 6.45 -15.06
C THR A 122 5.93 5.62 -16.25
N VAL A 123 5.66 4.32 -16.23
CA VAL A 123 6.13 3.37 -17.24
C VAL A 123 5.00 2.42 -17.64
N THR A 124 5.23 1.66 -18.70
CA THR A 124 4.52 0.42 -18.98
C THR A 124 5.45 -0.77 -18.74
N SER A 125 4.89 -1.91 -18.34
CA SER A 125 5.63 -3.05 -17.79
C SER A 125 5.16 -4.41 -18.33
N ASP A 126 4.41 -4.41 -19.43
CA ASP A 126 3.74 -5.60 -19.97
C ASP A 126 2.83 -6.28 -18.92
N VAL A 127 2.19 -5.45 -18.10
CA VAL A 127 1.31 -5.85 -16.99
C VAL A 127 2.03 -6.73 -15.95
N ASP A 128 3.27 -6.35 -15.58
CA ASP A 128 3.97 -6.98 -14.46
C ASP A 128 3.35 -6.55 -13.12
N TYR A 129 2.20 -7.15 -12.80
CA TYR A 129 1.43 -6.87 -11.59
C TYR A 129 2.15 -7.25 -10.29
N ARG A 130 3.32 -7.91 -10.37
CA ARG A 130 4.17 -8.20 -9.20
C ARG A 130 5.09 -7.02 -8.87
N ASN A 131 5.41 -6.19 -9.86
CA ASN A 131 6.29 -5.03 -9.75
C ASN A 131 5.55 -3.75 -10.19
N LYS A 132 4.40 -3.49 -9.59
CA LYS A 132 3.55 -2.32 -9.93
C LYS A 132 4.23 -0.98 -9.61
N THR A 133 4.98 -0.95 -8.51
CA THR A 133 5.71 0.21 -8.03
C THR A 133 7.12 -0.19 -7.61
N ILE A 134 8.10 0.65 -7.91
CA ILE A 134 9.48 0.50 -7.45
C ILE A 134 9.89 1.83 -6.82
N VAL A 135 10.38 1.81 -5.58
CA VAL A 135 10.82 3.02 -4.88
C VAL A 135 12.27 2.88 -4.44
N THR A 136 13.04 3.95 -4.61
CA THR A 136 14.42 4.10 -4.15
C THR A 136 14.57 5.46 -3.48
N ASP A 137 15.79 5.83 -3.07
CA ASP A 137 16.09 7.14 -2.50
C ASP A 137 15.96 8.30 -3.51
N THR A 138 16.00 8.00 -4.81
CA THR A 138 16.10 9.00 -5.89
C THR A 138 15.10 8.82 -7.03
N ILE A 139 14.54 7.62 -7.20
CA ILE A 139 13.64 7.25 -8.29
C ILE A 139 12.44 6.48 -7.76
N VAL A 140 11.26 6.83 -8.27
CA VAL A 140 10.02 6.07 -8.16
C VAL A 140 9.55 5.70 -9.56
N LEU A 141 9.28 4.42 -9.80
CA LEU A 141 8.65 3.92 -11.02
C LEU A 141 7.21 3.48 -10.72
N ILE A 142 6.27 3.89 -11.58
CA ILE A 142 4.85 3.51 -11.48
C ILE A 142 4.40 2.88 -12.81
N SER A 143 4.08 1.59 -12.78
CA SER A 143 3.64 0.83 -13.96
C SER A 143 2.14 1.03 -14.21
N LEU A 144 1.78 2.06 -15.00
CA LEU A 144 0.38 2.49 -15.16
C LEU A 144 -0.51 1.44 -15.84
N ASP A 145 0.08 0.57 -16.65
CA ASP A 145 -0.59 -0.57 -17.29
C ASP A 145 -1.08 -1.63 -16.29
N THR A 146 -0.64 -1.57 -15.03
CA THR A 146 -1.15 -2.40 -13.93
C THR A 146 -2.33 -1.79 -13.15
N TYR A 147 -2.82 -0.61 -13.58
CA TYR A 147 -3.88 0.15 -12.90
C TYR A 147 -5.04 0.59 -13.83
N LEU A 148 -5.29 -0.11 -14.93
CA LEU A 148 -6.29 0.22 -15.95
C LEU A 148 -7.75 -0.07 -15.53
N GLY A 149 -7.95 -0.67 -14.36
CA GLY A 149 -9.26 -1.04 -13.83
C GLY A 149 -9.43 -2.55 -13.75
N SER A 150 -10.17 -3.02 -12.74
CA SER A 150 -10.15 -4.44 -12.35
C SER A 150 -10.69 -5.44 -13.37
N GLU A 151 -11.48 -4.97 -14.35
CA GLU A 151 -12.04 -5.76 -15.45
C GLU A 151 -11.33 -5.51 -16.79
N HIS A 152 -10.20 -4.79 -16.80
CA HIS A 152 -9.54 -4.45 -18.05
C HIS A 152 -9.13 -5.72 -18.81
N ARG A 153 -9.34 -5.74 -20.13
CA ARG A 153 -9.12 -6.93 -20.97
C ARG A 153 -7.68 -7.47 -20.94
N PHE A 154 -6.69 -6.60 -20.70
CA PHE A 154 -5.29 -7.03 -20.55
C PHE A 154 -5.06 -7.89 -19.30
N TYR A 155 -6.02 -7.96 -18.38
CA TYR A 155 -5.94 -8.76 -17.17
C TYR A 155 -6.60 -10.13 -17.34
N GLU A 156 -7.00 -10.49 -18.56
CA GLU A 156 -7.48 -11.84 -18.86
C GLU A 156 -6.40 -12.88 -18.50
N GLY A 157 -6.77 -13.87 -17.69
CA GLY A 157 -5.84 -14.86 -17.16
C GLY A 157 -5.20 -14.49 -15.81
N ILE A 158 -5.31 -13.24 -15.36
CA ILE A 158 -4.94 -12.83 -13.99
C ILE A 158 -6.05 -13.26 -13.03
N GLN A 159 -5.67 -13.81 -11.88
CA GLN A 159 -6.65 -14.24 -10.88
C GLN A 159 -7.43 -13.03 -10.34
N ARG A 160 -8.76 -13.18 -10.23
CA ARG A 160 -9.68 -12.09 -9.90
C ARG A 160 -9.30 -11.31 -8.65
N PHE A 161 -8.88 -11.99 -7.58
CA PHE A 161 -8.53 -11.34 -6.33
C PHE A 161 -7.32 -10.39 -6.46
N ILE A 162 -6.43 -10.65 -7.42
CA ILE A 162 -5.30 -9.77 -7.77
C ILE A 162 -5.83 -8.57 -8.56
N SER A 163 -6.63 -8.80 -9.61
CA SER A 163 -7.10 -7.73 -10.49
C SER A 163 -8.06 -6.74 -9.80
N LEU A 164 -8.72 -7.12 -8.70
CA LEU A 164 -9.57 -6.22 -7.89
C LEU A 164 -8.85 -4.94 -7.42
N ASN A 165 -7.52 -5.00 -7.23
CA ASN A 165 -6.69 -3.88 -6.83
C ASN A 165 -5.85 -3.31 -7.98
N MET A 166 -6.01 -3.80 -9.21
CA MET A 166 -5.38 -3.26 -10.42
C MET A 166 -6.19 -2.08 -10.96
N LYS A 167 -6.32 -1.03 -10.16
CA LYS A 167 -7.16 0.16 -10.42
C LYS A 167 -6.48 1.43 -9.94
N ARG A 168 -6.75 2.54 -10.63
CA ARG A 168 -6.23 3.89 -10.35
C ARG A 168 -6.12 4.26 -8.86
N SER A 169 -7.16 4.00 -8.07
CA SER A 169 -7.19 4.40 -6.64
C SER A 169 -6.16 3.68 -5.76
N GLN A 170 -5.53 2.61 -6.25
CA GLN A 170 -4.52 1.84 -5.52
C GLN A 170 -3.09 2.34 -5.74
N ILE A 171 -2.82 3.23 -6.71
CA ILE A 171 -1.47 3.72 -7.03
C ILE A 171 -0.77 4.27 -5.77
N VAL A 172 -1.38 5.25 -5.08
CA VAL A 172 -0.76 5.86 -3.89
C VAL A 172 -0.74 4.91 -2.69
N SER A 173 -1.70 3.97 -2.60
CA SER A 173 -1.73 2.94 -1.56
C SER A 173 -0.57 1.95 -1.72
N ASP A 174 -0.27 1.54 -2.95
CA ASP A 174 0.87 0.68 -3.27
C ASP A 174 2.19 1.42 -3.08
N LEU A 175 2.30 2.69 -3.50
CA LEU A 175 3.48 3.52 -3.21
C LEU A 175 3.75 3.62 -1.71
N ALA A 176 2.73 3.92 -0.90
CA ALA A 176 2.86 3.97 0.55
C ALA A 176 3.30 2.62 1.14
N ALA A 177 2.85 1.50 0.57
CA ALA A 177 3.34 0.17 0.95
C ALA A 177 4.84 0.02 0.62
N SER A 178 5.27 0.34 -0.60
CA SER A 178 6.67 0.26 -1.01
C SER A 178 7.59 1.13 -0.15
N TYR A 179 7.17 2.35 0.21
CA TYR A 179 7.94 3.20 1.13
C TYR A 179 8.03 2.59 2.53
N SER A 180 6.92 2.04 3.04
CA SER A 180 6.89 1.47 4.40
C SER A 180 7.93 0.36 4.61
N GLU A 181 8.28 -0.40 3.57
CA GLU A 181 9.28 -1.46 3.63
C GLU A 181 10.67 -0.93 4.03
N GLY A 182 11.01 0.30 3.61
CA GLY A 182 12.27 0.95 4.00
C GLY A 182 12.28 1.47 5.44
N TYR A 183 11.11 1.70 6.04
CA TYR A 183 10.96 2.24 7.40
C TYR A 183 10.67 1.18 8.46
N ILE A 184 10.31 -0.04 8.08
CA ILE A 184 9.95 -1.10 9.03
C ILE A 184 11.14 -2.01 9.25
N TYR A 185 11.61 -2.06 10.49
CA TYR A 185 12.52 -3.11 10.88
C TYR A 185 11.75 -4.41 11.10
N GLN A 186 12.24 -5.47 10.49
CA GLN A 186 11.74 -6.83 10.69
C GLN A 186 12.91 -7.80 10.67
N THR A 187 13.14 -8.46 11.81
CA THR A 187 13.93 -9.71 11.77
C THR A 187 13.14 -10.76 11.00
N LYS A 188 13.82 -11.67 10.28
CA LYS A 188 13.17 -12.74 9.51
C LYS A 188 12.00 -13.34 10.31
N PRO A 189 10.73 -13.22 9.85
CA PRO A 189 9.56 -13.65 10.59
C PRO A 189 9.72 -15.11 11.04
N LYS A 190 9.42 -15.37 12.30
CA LYS A 190 9.52 -16.71 12.89
C LYS A 190 8.14 -17.29 13.18
N THR A 191 7.19 -16.42 13.47
CA THR A 191 5.83 -16.77 13.89
C THR A 191 4.79 -16.04 13.05
N LEU A 192 3.53 -16.50 13.10
CA LEU A 192 2.42 -15.78 12.48
C LEU A 192 2.27 -14.35 13.04
N LEU A 193 2.53 -14.15 14.33
CA LEU A 193 2.48 -12.83 14.97
C LEU A 193 3.49 -11.86 14.33
N ASP A 194 4.69 -12.33 14.02
CA ASP A 194 5.70 -11.51 13.34
C ASP A 194 5.17 -10.98 12.00
N ASP A 195 4.59 -11.87 11.19
CA ASP A 195 3.99 -11.49 9.91
C ASP A 195 2.81 -10.52 10.12
N MET A 196 1.90 -10.83 11.05
CA MET A 196 0.75 -9.98 11.35
C MET A 196 1.19 -8.57 11.75
N ILE A 197 2.16 -8.44 12.65
CA ILE A 197 2.63 -7.13 13.12
C ILE A 197 3.40 -6.40 12.02
N TYR A 198 4.20 -7.09 11.20
CA TYR A 198 4.86 -6.48 10.05
C TYR A 198 3.85 -5.79 9.11
N TYR A 199 2.85 -6.53 8.64
CA TYR A 199 1.81 -5.94 7.78
C TYR A 199 0.92 -4.96 8.53
N GLY A 200 0.73 -5.14 9.84
CA GLY A 200 0.04 -4.18 10.70
C GLY A 200 0.75 -2.84 10.79
N LYS A 201 2.08 -2.84 10.86
CA LYS A 201 2.92 -1.64 10.78
C LYS A 201 2.82 -0.99 9.40
N GLN A 202 2.84 -1.77 8.31
CA GLN A 202 2.64 -1.23 6.96
C GLN A 202 1.27 -0.53 6.82
N LEU A 203 0.19 -1.13 7.34
CA LEU A 203 -1.14 -0.54 7.29
C LEU A 203 -1.27 0.68 8.22
N TYR A 204 -0.62 0.68 9.38
CA TYR A 204 -0.55 1.87 10.24
C TYR A 204 0.30 2.98 9.62
N PHE A 205 1.36 2.64 8.90
CA PHE A 205 2.12 3.60 8.09
C PHE A 205 1.19 4.29 7.08
N LYS A 206 0.33 3.53 6.40
CA LYS A 206 -0.70 4.11 5.52
C LYS A 206 -1.70 5.00 6.27
N ASP A 207 -2.04 4.72 7.53
CA ASP A 207 -2.88 5.63 8.33
C ASP A 207 -2.24 7.00 8.51
N GLN A 208 -0.91 7.06 8.64
CA GLN A 208 -0.17 8.31 8.84
C GLN A 208 0.20 8.99 7.52
N MET A 209 0.36 8.24 6.43
CA MET A 209 0.90 8.76 5.17
C MET A 209 -0.15 9.07 4.12
N ILE A 210 -1.28 8.36 4.17
CA ILE A 210 -2.41 8.57 3.26
C ILE A 210 -3.74 8.64 4.04
N PRO A 211 -3.88 9.55 5.02
CA PRO A 211 -5.09 9.65 5.85
C PRO A 211 -6.34 10.02 5.04
N PHE A 212 -6.16 10.55 3.83
CA PHE A 212 -7.21 10.88 2.86
C PHE A 212 -7.77 9.67 2.09
N LYS A 213 -7.18 8.47 2.24
CA LYS A 213 -7.71 7.21 1.68
C LYS A 213 -8.55 6.45 2.69
N SER A 214 -9.57 5.73 2.22
CA SER A 214 -10.41 4.90 3.10
C SER A 214 -9.62 3.72 3.65
N ASP A 215 -10.09 3.16 4.77
CA ASP A 215 -9.48 1.96 5.34
C ASP A 215 -9.54 0.78 4.37
N ALA A 216 -10.60 0.68 3.56
CA ALA A 216 -10.74 -0.36 2.53
C ALA A 216 -9.70 -0.17 1.42
N GLU A 217 -9.43 1.07 1.01
CA GLU A 217 -8.40 1.37 0.02
C GLU A 217 -6.98 1.12 0.53
N LYS A 218 -6.69 1.40 1.81
CA LYS A 218 -5.37 1.16 2.42
C LYS A 218 -5.03 -0.32 2.47
N ILE A 219 -5.99 -1.17 2.84
CA ILE A 219 -5.80 -2.62 2.91
C ILE A 219 -6.05 -3.33 1.56
N GLY A 220 -6.68 -2.65 0.59
CA GLY A 220 -7.03 -3.21 -0.71
C GLY A 220 -8.18 -4.22 -0.59
N TYR A 221 -9.18 -3.90 0.24
CA TYR A 221 -10.44 -4.63 0.35
C TYR A 221 -11.55 -3.88 -0.39
N SER A 222 -12.64 -4.58 -0.73
CA SER A 222 -13.93 -3.91 -0.92
C SER A 222 -14.48 -3.43 0.43
N GLU A 223 -15.40 -2.47 0.41
CA GLU A 223 -16.08 -2.03 1.64
C GLU A 223 -16.80 -3.21 2.34
N GLU A 224 -17.38 -4.13 1.57
CA GLU A 224 -18.04 -5.34 2.08
C GLU A 224 -17.04 -6.29 2.77
N GLN A 225 -15.84 -6.45 2.21
CA GLN A 225 -14.78 -7.27 2.80
C GLN A 225 -14.26 -6.66 4.11
N LEU A 226 -14.11 -5.34 4.16
CA LEU A 226 -13.71 -4.64 5.38
C LEU A 226 -14.80 -4.76 6.45
N GLU A 227 -16.07 -4.54 6.10
CA GLU A 227 -17.18 -4.69 7.03
C GLU A 227 -17.27 -6.13 7.56
N TRP A 228 -17.10 -7.14 6.69
CA TRP A 228 -17.04 -8.53 7.11
C TRP A 228 -15.93 -8.77 8.13
N ALA A 229 -14.73 -8.23 7.89
CA ALA A 229 -13.60 -8.38 8.82
C ALA A 229 -13.88 -7.73 10.17
N ILE A 230 -14.55 -6.57 10.19
CA ILE A 230 -14.97 -5.86 11.40
C ILE A 230 -16.00 -6.66 12.19
N VAL A 231 -17.06 -7.14 11.53
CA VAL A 231 -18.15 -7.88 12.18
C VAL A 231 -17.67 -9.20 12.77
N ASN A 232 -16.72 -9.86 12.10
CA ASN A 232 -16.22 -11.18 12.52
C ASN A 232 -14.94 -11.11 13.38
N GLU A 233 -14.44 -9.91 13.72
CA GLU A 233 -13.15 -9.71 14.38
C GLU A 233 -12.99 -10.53 15.67
N SER A 234 -14.03 -10.59 16.51
CA SER A 234 -14.02 -11.35 17.77
C SER A 234 -13.93 -12.85 17.55
N GLU A 235 -14.62 -13.38 16.55
CA GLU A 235 -14.65 -14.80 16.21
C GLU A 235 -13.31 -15.24 15.60
N ILE A 236 -12.75 -14.43 14.70
CA ILE A 236 -11.43 -14.64 14.12
C ILE A 236 -10.36 -14.62 15.22
N TRP A 237 -10.42 -13.62 16.11
CA TRP A 237 -9.49 -13.52 17.23
C TRP A 237 -9.57 -14.74 18.14
N ARG A 238 -10.79 -15.19 18.47
CA ARG A 238 -11.00 -16.39 19.28
C ARG A 238 -10.39 -17.61 18.61
N TYR A 239 -10.60 -17.80 17.31
CA TYR A 239 -10.00 -18.90 16.55
C TYR A 239 -8.46 -18.88 16.64
N PHE A 240 -7.83 -17.72 16.50
CA PHE A 240 -6.37 -17.57 16.56
C PHE A 240 -5.81 -17.92 17.94
N ILE A 241 -6.52 -17.53 19.01
CA ILE A 241 -6.12 -17.82 20.39
C ILE A 241 -6.37 -19.28 20.78
N GLU A 242 -7.56 -19.82 20.53
CA GLU A 242 -7.92 -21.21 20.90
C GLU A 242 -7.03 -22.25 20.22
N ARG A 243 -6.49 -21.91 19.04
CA ARG A 243 -5.58 -22.78 18.28
C ARG A 243 -4.11 -22.40 18.45
N GLU A 244 -3.79 -21.47 19.34
CA GLU A 244 -2.42 -21.04 19.65
C GLU A 244 -1.62 -20.60 18.40
N LEU A 245 -2.29 -19.93 17.45
CA LEU A 245 -1.70 -19.66 16.13
C LEU A 245 -0.69 -18.52 16.12
N LEU A 246 -0.84 -17.53 17.00
CA LEU A 246 -0.02 -16.32 16.99
C LEU A 246 1.48 -16.63 17.08
N PHE A 247 1.87 -17.49 18.02
CA PHE A 247 3.27 -17.85 18.24
C PHE A 247 3.69 -19.12 17.47
N SER A 248 2.83 -19.63 16.59
CA SER A 248 3.14 -20.82 15.79
C SER A 248 4.15 -20.49 14.70
N THR A 249 5.07 -21.42 14.47
CA THR A 249 6.11 -21.38 13.43
C THR A 249 5.71 -22.18 12.18
N ASP A 250 4.45 -22.59 12.07
CA ASP A 250 3.94 -23.32 10.90
C ASP A 250 3.93 -22.42 9.66
N ASN A 251 4.81 -22.74 8.71
CA ASN A 251 4.97 -22.02 7.44
C ASN A 251 3.69 -21.99 6.58
N SER A 252 2.72 -22.87 6.84
CA SER A 252 1.43 -22.84 6.14
C SER A 252 0.59 -21.61 6.49
N LEU A 253 0.79 -21.02 7.68
CA LEU A 253 -0.07 -19.97 8.21
C LEU A 253 0.01 -18.68 7.40
N ALA A 254 1.21 -18.35 6.90
CA ALA A 254 1.39 -17.20 6.02
C ALA A 254 0.51 -17.34 4.77
N GLY A 255 0.50 -18.51 4.11
CA GLY A 255 -0.36 -18.78 2.96
C GLY A 255 -1.86 -18.84 3.26
N ARG A 256 -2.25 -18.99 4.54
CA ARG A 256 -3.66 -19.08 4.97
C ARG A 256 -4.24 -17.73 5.39
N PHE A 257 -3.43 -16.86 5.98
CA PHE A 257 -3.92 -15.65 6.66
C PHE A 257 -3.18 -14.36 6.26
N ILE A 258 -2.01 -14.45 5.62
CA ILE A 258 -1.15 -13.28 5.34
C ILE A 258 -1.01 -13.03 3.84
N ALA A 259 -0.77 -14.06 3.04
CA ALA A 259 -0.59 -13.94 1.60
C ALA A 259 -1.89 -13.51 0.91
N ASP A 260 -1.75 -12.83 -0.23
CA ASP A 260 -2.89 -12.46 -1.04
C ASP A 260 -3.59 -13.70 -1.61
N ALA A 261 -4.91 -13.75 -1.45
CA ALA A 261 -5.74 -14.90 -1.77
C ALA A 261 -7.21 -14.48 -1.93
N PRO A 262 -8.06 -15.28 -2.59
CA PRO A 262 -9.50 -15.00 -2.66
C PRO A 262 -10.18 -14.91 -1.30
N PHE A 263 -9.74 -15.73 -0.34
CA PHE A 263 -10.26 -15.82 1.02
C PHE A 263 -9.22 -16.39 1.98
N SER A 264 -9.41 -16.17 3.28
CA SER A 264 -8.56 -16.73 4.33
C SER A 264 -9.01 -18.15 4.73
N LYS A 265 -8.07 -19.04 5.03
CA LYS A 265 -8.35 -20.48 5.22
C LYS A 265 -8.41 -20.87 6.69
N PHE A 266 -9.61 -20.89 7.28
CA PHE A 266 -9.87 -21.39 8.63
C PHE A 266 -10.11 -22.90 8.68
N TYR A 267 -10.24 -23.54 7.52
CA TYR A 267 -10.69 -24.93 7.36
C TYR A 267 -12.10 -25.14 7.92
N LEU A 268 -12.97 -24.16 7.68
CA LEU A 268 -14.40 -24.19 7.97
C LEU A 268 -15.19 -24.13 6.66
N GLU A 269 -16.47 -24.53 6.70
CA GLU A 269 -17.33 -24.55 5.51
C GLU A 269 -17.52 -23.14 4.90
N LEU A 270 -17.46 -22.10 5.72
CA LEU A 270 -17.71 -20.71 5.35
C LEU A 270 -16.43 -19.91 5.04
N ASP A 271 -15.29 -20.58 4.85
CA ASP A 271 -14.00 -19.91 4.55
C ASP A 271 -14.13 -18.93 3.37
N SER A 272 -14.89 -19.30 2.34
CA SER A 272 -15.09 -18.50 1.12
C SER A 272 -15.80 -17.17 1.33
N GLU A 273 -16.43 -16.95 2.49
CA GLU A 273 -17.04 -15.67 2.85
C GLU A 273 -16.03 -14.68 3.43
N SER A 274 -14.88 -15.17 3.92
CA SER A 274 -13.83 -14.31 4.46
C SER A 274 -13.03 -13.62 3.37
N PRO A 275 -12.52 -12.39 3.59
CA PRO A 275 -11.51 -11.83 2.72
C PRO A 275 -10.17 -12.55 2.91
N GLY A 276 -9.35 -12.55 1.86
CA GLY A 276 -7.93 -12.90 2.00
C GLY A 276 -7.20 -11.94 2.95
N ARG A 277 -5.99 -12.29 3.39
CA ARG A 277 -5.13 -11.40 4.21
C ARG A 277 -5.72 -10.99 5.57
N ILE A 278 -6.62 -11.78 6.17
CA ILE A 278 -7.26 -11.42 7.44
C ILE A 278 -6.28 -11.25 8.62
N GLY A 279 -5.12 -11.91 8.55
CA GLY A 279 -4.02 -11.73 9.49
C GLY A 279 -3.40 -10.34 9.40
N GLN A 280 -3.33 -9.74 8.21
CA GLN A 280 -2.89 -8.35 8.03
C GLN A 280 -3.90 -7.39 8.67
N TYR A 281 -5.20 -7.62 8.47
CA TYR A 281 -6.26 -6.83 9.11
C TYR A 281 -6.14 -6.87 10.65
N LEU A 282 -6.02 -8.06 11.24
CA LEU A 282 -5.86 -8.20 12.69
C LEU A 282 -4.57 -7.55 13.19
N GLY A 283 -3.45 -7.76 12.50
CA GLY A 283 -2.18 -7.10 12.80
C GLY A 283 -2.30 -5.58 12.83
N TRP A 284 -3.02 -5.01 11.87
CA TRP A 284 -3.31 -3.58 11.83
C TRP A 284 -4.12 -3.10 13.03
N GLN A 285 -5.15 -3.85 13.43
CA GLN A 285 -5.92 -3.50 14.64
C GLN A 285 -5.07 -3.60 15.92
N ILE A 286 -4.15 -4.57 16.00
CA ILE A 286 -3.21 -4.69 17.12
C ILE A 286 -2.28 -3.48 17.19
N VAL A 287 -1.67 -3.09 16.07
CA VAL A 287 -0.77 -1.92 16.00
C VAL A 287 -1.53 -0.62 16.31
N ARG A 288 -2.74 -0.44 15.77
CA ARG A 288 -3.63 0.69 16.13
C ARG A 288 -3.92 0.72 17.64
N SER A 289 -4.19 -0.45 18.23
CA SER A 289 -4.40 -0.55 19.68
C SER A 289 -3.14 -0.20 20.46
N PHE A 290 -1.97 -0.63 20.02
CA PHE A 290 -0.69 -0.26 20.62
C PHE A 290 -0.47 1.25 20.61
N MET A 291 -0.56 1.90 19.46
CA MET A 291 -0.34 3.35 19.34
C MET A 291 -1.38 4.17 20.11
N LYS A 292 -2.59 3.65 20.30
CA LYS A 292 -3.61 4.28 21.15
C LYS A 292 -3.32 4.19 22.65
N ASN A 293 -2.61 3.16 23.09
CA ASN A 293 -2.42 2.83 24.50
C ASN A 293 -1.02 3.18 25.05
N ASN A 294 -0.12 3.65 24.19
CA ASN A 294 1.27 3.94 24.51
C ASN A 294 1.70 5.26 23.86
N GLU A 295 2.49 6.07 24.57
CA GLU A 295 3.05 7.32 24.05
C GLU A 295 4.42 7.02 23.40
N VAL A 296 4.38 6.42 22.20
CA VAL A 296 5.59 6.10 21.41
C VAL A 296 5.55 6.89 20.11
N PRO A 297 6.65 7.56 19.71
CA PRO A 297 6.73 8.20 18.39
C PRO A 297 6.46 7.21 17.26
N PHE A 298 5.67 7.60 16.28
CA PHE A 298 5.28 6.74 15.16
C PHE A 298 6.48 6.06 14.46
N MET A 299 7.53 6.82 14.15
CA MET A 299 8.73 6.29 13.47
C MET A 299 9.51 5.30 14.35
N GLU A 300 9.46 5.45 15.67
CA GLU A 300 10.06 4.52 16.61
C GLU A 300 9.26 3.21 16.67
N MET A 301 7.93 3.27 16.64
CA MET A 301 7.06 2.08 16.61
C MET A 301 7.35 1.18 15.40
N LEU A 302 7.66 1.74 14.23
CA LEU A 302 8.00 0.94 13.05
C LEU A 302 9.26 0.07 13.27
N GLN A 303 10.13 0.46 14.21
CA GLN A 303 11.37 -0.23 14.55
C GLN A 303 11.23 -1.28 15.67
N MET A 304 10.12 -1.27 16.42
CA MET A 304 9.93 -2.14 17.59
C MET A 304 9.68 -3.61 17.21
N ASP A 305 10.02 -4.55 18.08
CA ASP A 305 9.76 -5.97 17.83
C ASP A 305 8.26 -6.33 17.95
N ALA A 306 7.84 -7.36 17.22
CA ALA A 306 6.43 -7.78 17.16
C ALA A 306 5.86 -8.16 18.54
N ASP A 307 6.63 -8.90 19.34
CA ASP A 307 6.26 -9.30 20.70
C ASP A 307 6.06 -8.09 21.62
N GLU A 308 6.90 -7.06 21.48
CA GLU A 308 6.81 -5.86 22.31
C GLU A 308 5.53 -5.08 22.00
N ILE A 309 5.24 -4.88 20.71
CA ILE A 309 4.01 -4.24 20.24
C ILE A 309 2.80 -5.04 20.73
N PHE A 310 2.80 -6.36 20.54
CA PHE A 310 1.68 -7.21 20.92
C PHE A 310 1.41 -7.17 22.43
N ASN A 311 2.43 -7.38 23.26
CA ASN A 311 2.29 -7.44 24.72
C ASN A 311 1.81 -6.11 25.32
N ASN A 312 2.19 -4.98 24.72
CA ASN A 312 1.80 -3.65 25.18
C ASN A 312 0.57 -3.08 24.44
N SER A 313 0.02 -3.83 23.46
CA SER A 313 -1.09 -3.35 22.63
C SER A 313 -2.39 -3.13 23.42
N LYS A 314 -2.59 -3.91 24.49
CA LYS A 314 -3.88 -4.07 25.19
C LYS A 314 -5.03 -4.40 24.23
N PHE A 315 -4.72 -5.03 23.09
CA PHE A 315 -5.69 -5.33 22.05
C PHE A 315 -6.84 -6.18 22.60
N LYS A 316 -8.07 -5.74 22.32
CA LYS A 316 -9.31 -6.46 22.60
C LYS A 316 -10.17 -6.34 21.36
N PRO A 317 -10.60 -7.46 20.76
CA PRO A 317 -11.41 -7.40 19.56
C PRO A 317 -12.74 -6.69 19.84
N ARG A 318 -13.30 -6.06 18.81
CA ARG A 318 -14.65 -5.46 18.84
C ARG A 318 -15.67 -6.54 19.19
N LYS A 319 -16.66 -6.17 20.00
CA LYS A 319 -17.74 -7.07 20.44
C LYS A 319 -18.86 -7.14 19.44
#